data_AF-A0A3C0WCD1-F1
#
_entry.id   AF-A0A3C0WCD1-F1
#
_cell.length_a   1.000
_cell.length_b   1.000
_cell.length_c   1.000
_cell.angle_alpha   90.00
_cell.angle_beta   90.00
_cell.angle_gamma   90.00
#
_symmetry.space_group_name_H-M   'P 1'
#
loop_
_entity.id
_entity.type
_entity.pdbx_description
1 polymer ?
#
loop_
_entity_poly.entity_id
_entity_poly.type
_entity_poly.pdbx_seq_one_letter_code
_entity_poly.pdbx_strand_id
1 'polypeptide(L)'
;MKRRLQIVAGIILAIALLCGIEFWNEAQAIKRETEHLLDLQRILILAENRGADWATDELMINNIETFRKKSPYKKWGKPTESMETANEDIWVLSDQFRLIVDYYKDERIESVKVVSGT
;
A
#
# COMPACT_ATOMS: atom_id res chain seq x y z
N MET A 1 -18.69 -42.91 -15.95
CA MET A 1 -17.92 -42.21 -14.88
C MET A 1 -16.72 -41.43 -15.40
N LYS A 2 -15.82 -42.00 -16.23
CA LYS A 2 -14.58 -41.33 -16.72
C LYS A 2 -14.80 -39.97 -17.43
N ARG A 3 -15.80 -39.86 -18.31
CA ARG A 3 -16.08 -38.63 -19.08
C ARG A 3 -16.58 -37.47 -18.22
N ARG A 4 -17.36 -37.75 -17.16
CA ARG A 4 -17.81 -36.74 -16.19
C ARG A 4 -16.65 -36.28 -15.30
N LEU A 5 -15.76 -37.20 -14.93
CA LEU A 5 -14.56 -36.89 -14.15
C LEU A 5 -13.61 -35.94 -14.91
N GLN A 6 -13.45 -36.14 -16.22
CA GLN A 6 -12.62 -35.28 -17.08
C GLN A 6 -13.18 -33.86 -17.20
N ILE A 7 -14.51 -33.71 -17.29
CA ILE A 7 -15.15 -32.39 -17.32
C ILE A 7 -14.95 -31.65 -15.99
N VAL A 8 -15.17 -32.34 -14.86
CA VAL A 8 -14.95 -31.75 -13.53
C VAL A 8 -13.48 -31.35 -13.34
N ALA A 9 -12.54 -32.20 -13.71
CA ALA A 9 -11.11 -31.88 -13.65
C ALA A 9 -10.74 -30.68 -14.54
N GLY A 10 -11.31 -30.59 -15.75
CA GLY A 10 -11.10 -29.45 -16.65
C GLY A 10 -11.63 -28.13 -16.07
N ILE A 11 -12.80 -28.15 -15.41
CA ILE A 11 -13.37 -26.97 -14.74
C ILE A 11 -12.48 -26.53 -13.57
N ILE A 12 -12.03 -27.47 -12.73
CA ILE A 12 -11.14 -27.16 -11.59
C ILE A 12 -9.82 -26.55 -12.10
N LEU A 13 -9.25 -27.10 -13.18
CA LEU A 13 -8.03 -26.57 -13.77
C LEU A 13 -8.22 -25.14 -14.31
N ALA A 14 -9.34 -24.88 -15.00
CA ALA A 14 -9.65 -23.55 -15.51
C ALA A 14 -9.81 -22.51 -14.38
N ILE A 15 -10.48 -22.88 -13.28
CA ILE A 15 -10.62 -22.01 -12.10
C ILE A 15 -9.26 -21.75 -11.46
N ALA A 16 -8.44 -22.79 -11.27
CA ALA A 16 -7.10 -22.63 -10.69
C ALA A 16 -6.20 -21.72 -11.54
N LEU A 17 -6.28 -21.82 -12.87
CA LEU A 17 -5.54 -20.94 -13.79
C LEU A 17 -6.02 -19.49 -13.70
N LEU A 18 -7.34 -19.26 -13.66
CA LEU A 18 -7.90 -17.91 -13.52
C LEU A 18 -7.47 -17.26 -12.20
N CYS A 19 -7.59 -17.98 -11.08
CA CYS A 19 -7.12 -17.50 -9.77
C CYS A 19 -5.61 -17.21 -9.77
N GLY A 20 -4.81 -18.04 -10.44
CA GLY A 20 -3.36 -17.83 -10.56
C GLY A 20 -3.00 -16.56 -11.33
N ILE A 21 -3.73 -16.26 -12.40
CA ILE A 21 -3.53 -15.03 -13.20
C ILE A 21 -3.91 -13.78 -12.39
N GLU A 22 -5.06 -13.80 -11.70
CA GLU A 22 -5.49 -12.69 -10.85
C GLU A 22 -4.47 -12.43 -9.74
N PHE A 23 -3.99 -13.48 -9.08
CA PHE A 23 -2.96 -13.36 -8.03
C PHE A 23 -1.65 -12.77 -8.56
N TRP A 24 -1.21 -13.18 -9.76
CA TRP A 24 -0.01 -12.61 -10.38
C TRP A 24 -0.22 -11.13 -10.69
N ASN A 25 -1.34 -10.78 -11.30
CA ASN A 25 -1.66 -9.38 -11.64
C ASN A 25 -1.67 -8.48 -10.39
N GLU A 26 -2.26 -8.94 -9.29
CA GLU A 26 -2.25 -8.21 -8.02
C GLU A 26 -0.83 -8.07 -7.46
N ALA A 27 -0.04 -9.14 -7.46
CA ALA A 27 1.35 -9.09 -7.00
C ALA A 27 2.22 -8.14 -7.84
N GLN A 28 1.98 -8.08 -9.15
CA GLN A 28 2.68 -7.17 -10.07
C GLN A 28 2.23 -5.72 -9.87
N ALA A 29 0.94 -5.46 -9.65
CA ALA A 29 0.44 -4.14 -9.29
C ALA A 29 1.10 -3.63 -8.01
N ILE A 30 1.07 -4.43 -6.93
CA ILE A 30 1.72 -4.09 -5.65
C ILE A 30 3.22 -3.85 -5.84
N LYS A 31 3.91 -4.68 -6.64
CA LYS A 31 5.34 -4.49 -6.93
C LYS A 31 5.60 -3.14 -7.60
N ARG A 32 4.80 -2.78 -8.61
CA ARG A 32 4.93 -1.51 -9.32
C ARG A 32 4.67 -0.31 -8.39
N GLU A 33 3.60 -0.37 -7.61
CA GLU A 33 3.28 0.65 -6.60
C GLU A 33 4.44 0.82 -5.60
N THR A 34 5.01 -0.29 -5.11
CA THR A 34 6.15 -0.30 -4.20
C THR A 34 7.40 0.38 -4.79
N GLU A 35 7.67 0.21 -6.08
CA GLU A 35 8.81 0.83 -6.75
C GLU A 35 8.65 2.36 -6.88
N HIS A 36 7.41 2.85 -6.99
CA HIS A 36 7.10 4.28 -7.09
C HIS A 36 6.93 4.97 -5.73
N LEU A 37 6.78 4.21 -4.64
CA LEU A 37 6.74 4.76 -3.29
C LEU A 37 8.11 5.32 -2.88
N LEU A 38 8.10 6.56 -2.36
CA LEU A 38 9.25 7.16 -1.69
C LEU A 38 9.63 6.36 -0.44
N ASP A 39 10.93 6.23 -0.17
CA ASP A 39 11.40 5.61 1.09
C ASP A 39 11.11 6.54 2.28
N LEU A 40 10.78 5.98 3.45
CA LEU A 40 10.51 6.78 4.67
C LEU A 40 11.63 7.78 4.98
N GLN A 41 12.90 7.39 4.78
CA GLN A 41 14.04 8.28 4.96
C GLN A 41 14.03 9.47 3.99
N ARG A 42 13.61 9.27 2.73
CA ARG A 42 13.50 10.38 1.78
C ARG A 42 12.35 11.32 2.15
N ILE A 43 11.23 10.77 2.64
CA ILE A 43 10.10 11.56 3.13
C ILE A 43 10.56 12.42 4.31
N LEU A 44 11.31 11.85 5.27
CA LEU A 44 11.88 12.59 6.40
C LEU A 44 12.80 13.72 5.93
N ILE A 45 13.75 13.42 5.03
CA ILE A 45 14.69 14.44 4.50
C ILE A 45 13.94 15.58 3.81
N LEU A 46 12.84 15.30 3.10
CA LEU A 46 12.00 16.34 2.51
C LEU A 46 11.31 17.17 3.58
N ALA A 47 10.76 16.53 4.61
CA ALA A 47 10.07 17.20 5.71
C ALA A 47 11.02 18.11 6.49
N GLU A 48 12.24 17.65 6.79
CA GLU A 48 13.26 18.43 7.50
C GLU A 48 13.75 19.63 6.68
N ASN A 49 13.94 19.45 5.37
CA ASN A 49 14.52 20.51 4.53
C ASN A 49 13.50 21.51 3.98
N ARG A 50 12.24 21.08 3.77
CA ARG A 50 11.21 21.87 3.06
C ARG A 50 9.89 21.99 3.82
N GLY A 51 9.73 21.27 4.93
CA GLY A 51 8.52 21.26 5.74
C GLY A 51 7.61 20.07 5.44
N ALA A 52 6.75 19.76 6.41
CA ALA A 52 5.82 18.62 6.36
C ALA A 52 4.81 18.71 5.21
N ASP A 53 4.31 19.92 4.92
CA ASP A 53 3.38 20.14 3.80
C ASP A 53 4.05 19.81 2.47
N TRP A 54 5.30 20.23 2.26
CA TRP A 54 6.04 19.90 1.04
C TRP A 54 6.28 18.40 0.87
N ALA A 55 6.62 17.70 1.96
CA ALA A 55 6.79 16.25 1.93
C ALA A 55 5.47 15.52 1.60
N THR A 56 4.34 16.07 2.07
CA THR A 56 3.00 15.57 1.74
C THR A 56 2.70 15.77 0.25
N ASP A 57 2.93 16.96 -0.29
CA ASP A 57 2.70 17.26 -1.70
C ASP A 57 3.51 16.34 -2.62
N GLU A 58 4.77 16.04 -2.27
CA GLU A 58 5.61 15.13 -3.04
C GLU A 58 5.02 13.70 -3.08
N LEU A 59 4.41 13.24 -1.99
CA LEU A 59 3.73 11.93 -1.96
C LEU A 59 2.48 11.93 -2.85
N MET A 60 1.72 13.03 -2.85
CA MET A 60 0.54 13.19 -3.71
C MET A 60 0.91 13.25 -5.20
N ILE A 61 2.00 13.94 -5.57
CA ILE A 61 2.52 13.98 -6.94
C ILE A 61 2.88 12.57 -7.46
N ASN A 62 3.33 11.68 -6.57
CA ASN A 62 3.60 10.28 -6.91
C ASN A 62 2.34 9.39 -6.93
N ASN A 63 1.14 10.00 -6.87
CA ASN A 63 -0.17 9.35 -6.92
C ASN A 63 -0.36 8.24 -5.87
N ILE A 64 0.17 8.45 -4.66
CA ILE A 64 0.11 7.45 -3.58
C ILE A 64 -1.33 7.06 -3.21
N GLU A 65 -2.29 7.98 -3.34
CA GLU A 65 -3.74 7.76 -3.17
C GLU A 65 -4.33 6.66 -4.09
N THR A 66 -3.62 6.29 -5.15
CA THR A 66 -4.04 5.18 -6.02
C THR A 66 -3.65 3.82 -5.47
N PHE A 67 -2.75 3.77 -4.48
CA PHE A 67 -2.14 2.54 -4.01
C PHE A 67 -2.98 1.85 -2.93
N ARG A 68 -2.75 0.54 -2.78
CA ARG A 68 -3.40 -0.28 -1.74
C ARG A 68 -2.54 -0.38 -0.49
N LYS A 69 -3.15 -0.59 0.67
CA LYS A 69 -2.51 -0.80 1.98
C LYS A 69 -1.34 -1.79 1.96
N LYS A 70 -1.45 -2.84 1.14
CA LYS A 70 -0.37 -3.83 0.95
C LYS A 70 0.95 -3.22 0.44
N SER A 71 0.89 -2.15 -0.35
CA SER A 71 2.07 -1.51 -0.96
C SER A 71 2.94 -0.76 0.06
N PRO A 72 2.40 0.17 0.89
CA PRO A 72 3.10 0.72 2.05
C PRO A 72 3.69 -0.35 2.98
N TYR A 73 2.91 -1.39 3.31
CA TYR A 73 3.38 -2.47 4.19
C TYR A 73 4.58 -3.22 3.60
N LYS A 74 4.58 -3.42 2.28
CA LYS A 74 5.69 -4.06 1.57
C LYS A 74 6.92 -3.16 1.47
N LYS A 75 6.72 -1.84 1.30
CA LYS A 75 7.80 -0.86 1.11
C LYS A 75 8.45 -0.45 2.44
N TRP A 76 7.63 -0.14 3.44
CA TRP A 76 8.03 0.50 4.68
C TRP A 76 7.97 -0.44 5.89
N GLY A 77 7.38 -1.63 5.72
CA GLY A 77 7.12 -2.55 6.82
C GLY A 77 5.85 -2.18 7.60
N LYS A 78 5.68 -2.81 8.76
CA LYS A 78 4.53 -2.53 9.64
C LYS A 78 4.59 -1.08 10.14
N PRO A 79 3.43 -0.41 10.27
CA PRO A 79 3.37 0.91 10.90
C PRO A 79 3.78 0.83 12.36
N THR A 80 4.21 1.97 12.90
CA THR A 80 4.52 2.12 14.33
C THR A 80 3.26 2.03 15.16
N GLU A 81 2.18 2.66 14.70
CA GLU A 81 0.86 2.62 15.31
C GLU A 81 -0.19 2.33 14.23
N SER A 82 -1.20 1.53 14.56
CA SER A 82 -2.31 1.23 13.67
C SER A 82 -3.61 1.38 14.46
N MET A 83 -4.51 2.23 13.97
CA MET A 83 -5.79 2.51 14.61
C MET A 83 -6.88 1.82 13.82
N GLU A 84 -7.18 0.56 14.18
CA GLU A 84 -8.16 -0.28 13.47
C GLU A 84 -9.54 0.37 13.33
N THR A 85 -9.95 1.20 14.29
CA THR A 85 -11.25 1.88 14.26
C THR A 85 -11.29 3.07 13.29
N ALA A 86 -10.14 3.67 12.99
CA ALA A 86 -10.01 4.82 12.10
C ALA A 86 -9.57 4.44 10.68
N ASN A 87 -9.20 3.18 10.43
CA ASN A 87 -8.48 2.76 9.21
C ASN A 87 -7.27 3.66 8.94
N GLU A 88 -6.50 3.96 10.00
CA GLU A 88 -5.36 4.85 9.96
C GLU A 88 -4.11 4.08 10.39
N ASP A 89 -3.02 4.25 9.65
CA ASP A 89 -1.70 3.74 10.01
C ASP A 89 -0.70 4.89 10.12
N ILE A 90 0.15 4.82 11.14
CA ILE A 90 1.14 5.85 11.45
C ILE A 90 2.54 5.25 11.43
N TRP A 91 3.42 5.85 10.64
CA TRP A 91 4.87 5.62 10.70
C TRP A 91 5.55 6.83 11.37
N VAL A 92 6.23 6.58 12.48
CA VAL A 92 7.09 7.60 13.10
C VAL A 92 8.36 7.73 12.25
N LEU A 93 8.59 8.91 11.68
CA LEU A 93 9.74 9.19 10.84
C LEU A 93 10.94 9.63 11.69
N SER A 94 10.68 10.49 12.67
CA SER A 94 11.62 10.97 13.68
C SER A 94 10.87 11.37 14.95
N ASP A 95 11.57 11.92 15.94
CA ASP A 95 10.95 12.54 17.11
C ASP A 95 10.03 13.73 16.74
N GLN A 96 10.33 14.40 15.63
CA GLN A 96 9.61 15.59 15.16
C GLN A 96 8.61 15.33 14.04
N PHE A 97 8.67 14.21 13.34
CA PHE A 97 7.81 13.98 12.17
C PHE A 97 7.14 12.61 12.18
N ARG A 98 5.87 12.59 11.77
CA ARG A 98 5.08 11.37 11.60
C ARG A 98 4.44 11.38 10.21
N LEU A 99 4.35 10.21 9.59
CA LEU A 99 3.57 9.97 8.39
C LEU A 99 2.28 9.26 8.79
N ILE A 100 1.16 9.87 8.46
CA ILE A 100 -0.20 9.35 8.68
C ILE A 100 -0.76 8.93 7.32
N VAL A 101 -1.32 7.73 7.26
CA VAL A 101 -1.95 7.17 6.07
C VAL A 101 -3.34 6.67 6.43
N ASP A 102 -4.35 7.29 5.85
CA ASP A 102 -5.74 6.88 6.01
C ASP A 102 -6.16 5.97 4.86
N TYR A 103 -7.04 5.02 5.15
CA TYR A 103 -7.54 4.07 4.17
C TYR A 103 -9.08 4.07 4.09
N TYR A 104 -9.57 3.97 2.86
CA TYR A 104 -10.94 3.56 2.62
C TYR A 104 -11.18 2.13 3.12
N LYS A 105 -12.46 1.75 3.27
CA LYS A 105 -12.86 0.39 3.68
C LYS A 105 -12.36 -0.71 2.74
N ASP A 106 -12.06 -0.40 1.49
CA ASP A 106 -11.50 -1.33 0.50
C ASP A 106 -9.95 -1.39 0.54
N GLU A 107 -9.34 -0.83 1.59
CA GLU A 107 -7.91 -0.76 1.83
C GLU A 107 -7.12 0.07 0.80
N ARG A 108 -7.79 0.88 -0.03
CA ARG A 108 -7.11 1.91 -0.82
C ARG A 108 -6.75 3.09 0.05
N ILE A 109 -5.62 3.73 -0.24
CA ILE A 109 -5.22 4.97 0.44
C ILE A 109 -6.26 6.04 0.14
N GLU A 110 -6.82 6.63 1.19
CA GLU A 110 -7.73 7.76 1.13
C GLU A 110 -6.96 9.07 1.19
N SER A 111 -6.07 9.20 2.18
CA SER A 111 -5.21 10.36 2.34
C SER A 111 -3.85 9.97 2.89
N VAL A 112 -2.87 10.84 2.61
CA VAL A 112 -1.55 10.78 3.22
C VAL A 112 -1.23 12.15 3.80
N LYS A 113 -0.59 12.19 4.96
CA LYS A 113 -0.13 13.44 5.54
C LYS A 113 1.15 13.24 6.33
N VAL A 114 2.14 14.09 6.08
CA VAL A 114 3.26 14.27 6.99
C VAL A 114 2.88 15.37 7.97
N VAL A 115 3.07 15.12 9.26
CA VAL A 115 2.79 16.10 10.33
C VAL A 115 4.02 16.27 11.20
N SER A 116 4.25 17.50 11.67
CA SER A 116 5.23 17.73 12.72
C SER A 116 4.61 17.38 14.08
N GLY A 117 5.25 16.49 14.82
CA GLY A 117 4.98 16.29 16.24
C GLY A 117 5.56 17.46 17.02
N THR A 118 4.70 18.26 17.65
CA THR A 118 5.08 19.12 18.78
C THR A 118 5.10 18.31 20.06
#